data_AF-A0A933C7W7-F1
#
_entry.id   AF-A0A933C7W7-F1
#
_cell.length_a   1.000
_cell.length_b   1.000
_cell.length_c   1.000
_cell.angle_alpha   90.00
_cell.angle_beta   90.00
_cell.angle_gamma   90.00
#
_symmetry.space_group_name_H-M   'P 1'
#
loop_
_entity.id
_entity.type
_entity.pdbx_description
1 polymer ?
#
loop_
_entity_poly.entity_id
_entity_poly.type
_entity_poly.pdbx_seq_one_letter_code
_entity_poly.pdbx_strand_id
1 'polypeptide(L)'
;MTVAALAGLLGWAAAWSAAPGLRLADERLLLRTVGGDVVVGLYADAAPEHVSRLLKLARLGVYDSAHFFRVAPGAEVQVSEVEERSLPLSPEQASAVAPLPDAADALPPLRGSVVMAPGARTSFSILLADRPRAKGRAVVVGRVESGLDVLEGFLVIPRDEHGRPAARLELIALEPVFQEELDRRRLAPARSAAPAAPGRPWTATAGLFVLVLVSAAGWLVRDRFPRAAASLFLVNVLVGVFLLVAVLLPWGSRPDPFLGTALFLALLGLLTLMTRFET
;
A
#
# COMPACT_ATOMS: atom_id res chain seq x y z
N MET A 1 -44.32 -27.12 -9.98
CA MET A 1 -43.82 -25.76 -9.63
C MET A 1 -42.86 -25.99 -8.47
N THR A 2 -41.55 -25.78 -8.50
CA THR A 2 -40.68 -24.90 -9.31
C THR A 2 -39.22 -25.30 -9.05
N VAL A 3 -38.38 -25.33 -10.11
CA VAL A 3 -36.93 -24.98 -10.17
C VAL A 3 -35.96 -25.88 -9.37
N ALA A 4 -35.18 -26.80 -9.96
CA ALA A 4 -34.07 -26.68 -10.94
C ALA A 4 -32.76 -26.05 -10.41
N ALA A 5 -31.71 -26.88 -10.44
CA ALA A 5 -30.29 -26.60 -10.68
C ALA A 5 -29.48 -25.74 -9.68
N LEU A 6 -28.46 -26.36 -9.06
CA LEU A 6 -27.16 -25.75 -8.82
C LEU A 6 -26.04 -26.79 -9.03
N ALA A 7 -25.79 -27.08 -10.31
CA ALA A 7 -24.50 -27.57 -10.78
C ALA A 7 -23.70 -26.32 -11.20
N GLY A 8 -22.52 -26.09 -10.61
CA GLY A 8 -21.72 -24.91 -10.94
C GLY A 8 -20.55 -24.63 -10.01
N LEU A 9 -19.75 -25.65 -9.69
CA LEU A 9 -18.40 -25.46 -9.13
C LEU A 9 -17.36 -25.99 -10.13
N LEU A 10 -17.36 -25.43 -11.33
CA LEU A 10 -16.22 -25.48 -12.23
C LEU A 10 -15.52 -24.13 -12.11
N GLY A 11 -14.42 -24.11 -11.36
CA GLY A 11 -13.56 -22.95 -11.25
C GLY A 11 -13.14 -22.47 -12.64
N TRP A 12 -13.28 -21.17 -12.87
CA TRP A 12 -12.67 -20.47 -13.98
C TRP A 12 -11.13 -20.55 -13.86
N ALA A 13 -10.55 -21.66 -14.27
CA ALA A 13 -9.19 -21.64 -14.80
C ALA A 13 -9.33 -21.20 -16.26
N ALA A 14 -9.42 -19.88 -16.49
CA ALA A 14 -9.22 -19.35 -17.82
C ALA A 14 -7.78 -19.70 -18.22
N ALA A 15 -7.64 -20.78 -19.00
CA ALA A 15 -6.37 -21.18 -19.58
C ALA A 15 -5.92 -20.04 -20.51
N TRP A 16 -5.02 -19.23 -19.99
CA TRP A 16 -4.51 -18.06 -20.66
C TRP A 16 -3.50 -18.50 -21.72
N SER A 17 -3.84 -18.33 -23.00
CA SER A 17 -2.87 -18.56 -24.07
C SER A 17 -1.80 -17.48 -24.03
N ALA A 18 -0.53 -17.89 -23.90
CA ALA A 18 0.59 -17.05 -24.31
C ALA A 18 0.34 -16.53 -25.73
N ALA A 19 0.83 -15.33 -26.06
CA ALA A 19 0.82 -14.87 -27.44
C ALA A 19 1.49 -15.98 -28.31
N PRO A 20 0.80 -16.52 -29.34
CA PRO A 20 1.32 -17.66 -30.09
C PRO A 20 2.70 -17.33 -30.67
N GLY A 21 3.71 -18.13 -30.34
CA GLY A 21 5.05 -18.07 -30.94
C GLY A 21 6.10 -17.20 -30.25
N LEU A 22 5.75 -16.43 -29.20
CA LEU A 22 6.75 -15.65 -28.45
C LEU A 22 7.28 -16.39 -27.23
N ARG A 23 8.61 -16.53 -27.16
CA ARG A 23 9.31 -17.07 -26.01
C ARG A 23 9.51 -15.96 -24.99
N LEU A 24 9.37 -16.33 -23.72
CA LEU A 24 9.79 -15.48 -22.61
C LEU A 24 11.30 -15.66 -22.43
N ALA A 25 12.01 -14.58 -22.13
CA ALA A 25 13.41 -14.63 -21.76
C ALA A 25 13.61 -15.48 -20.48
N ASP A 26 14.76 -16.10 -20.29
CA ASP A 26 15.05 -16.92 -19.09
C ASP A 26 15.04 -16.09 -17.79
N GLU A 27 15.48 -14.83 -17.87
CA GLU A 27 15.34 -13.87 -16.78
C GLU A 27 13.89 -13.36 -16.65
N ARG A 28 13.39 -13.41 -15.42
CA ARG A 28 12.11 -12.84 -14.97
C ARG A 28 12.36 -11.59 -14.14
N LEU A 29 11.32 -10.76 -13.99
CA LEU A 29 11.28 -9.73 -12.97
C LEU A 29 10.40 -10.19 -11.82
N LEU A 30 10.99 -10.24 -10.62
CA LEU A 30 10.30 -10.47 -9.36
C LEU A 30 10.01 -9.11 -8.71
N LEU A 31 8.74 -8.75 -8.66
CA LEU A 31 8.24 -7.58 -7.94
C LEU A 31 7.91 -8.01 -6.51
N ARG A 32 8.69 -7.54 -5.55
CA ARG A 32 8.37 -7.71 -4.13
C ARG A 32 7.49 -6.55 -3.70
N THR A 33 6.23 -6.82 -3.37
CA THR A 33 5.29 -5.78 -2.98
C THR A 33 4.80 -5.97 -1.55
N VAL A 34 4.21 -4.93 -0.99
CA VAL A 34 3.53 -5.02 0.32
C VAL A 34 2.37 -6.03 0.33
N GLY A 35 1.81 -6.35 -0.85
CA GLY A 35 0.71 -7.30 -1.02
C GLY A 35 1.14 -8.74 -1.30
N GLY A 36 2.42 -9.00 -1.54
CA GLY A 36 2.92 -10.31 -2.00
C GLY A 36 3.84 -10.18 -3.22
N ASP A 37 4.28 -11.32 -3.74
CA ASP A 37 5.23 -11.36 -4.85
C ASP A 37 4.51 -11.50 -6.20
N VAL A 38 4.96 -10.73 -7.20
CA VAL A 38 4.47 -10.81 -8.58
C VAL A 38 5.64 -11.13 -9.49
N VAL A 39 5.45 -12.13 -10.36
CA VAL A 39 6.48 -12.54 -11.33
C VAL A 39 6.06 -12.11 -12.71
N VAL A 40 6.97 -11.45 -13.41
CA VAL A 40 6.80 -10.99 -14.77
C VAL A 40 7.81 -11.69 -15.69
N GLY A 41 7.30 -12.38 -16.71
CA GLY A 41 8.08 -12.85 -17.84
C GLY A 41 8.26 -11.75 -18.88
N LEU A 42 9.43 -11.69 -19.49
CA LEU A 42 9.83 -10.60 -20.40
C LEU A 42 9.84 -11.07 -21.86
N TYR A 43 9.33 -10.23 -22.76
CA TYR A 43 9.39 -10.45 -24.20
C TYR A 43 10.62 -9.78 -24.82
N ALA A 44 11.81 -10.30 -24.48
CA ALA A 44 13.09 -9.74 -24.95
C ALA A 44 13.18 -9.70 -26.48
N ASP A 45 12.59 -10.66 -27.19
CA ASP A 45 12.59 -10.69 -28.65
C ASP A 45 11.69 -9.61 -29.27
N ALA A 46 10.56 -9.28 -28.65
CA ALA A 46 9.62 -8.28 -29.16
C ALA A 46 10.00 -6.84 -28.77
N ALA A 47 10.58 -6.64 -27.59
CA ALA A 47 10.90 -5.32 -27.06
C ALA A 47 12.33 -5.29 -26.45
N PRO A 48 13.39 -5.61 -27.22
CA PRO A 48 14.74 -5.83 -26.70
C PRO A 48 15.30 -4.61 -25.96
N GLU A 49 15.13 -3.42 -26.50
CA GLU A 49 15.64 -2.18 -25.91
C GLU A 49 14.93 -1.84 -24.59
N HIS A 50 13.62 -2.09 -24.52
CA HIS A 50 12.81 -1.83 -23.33
C HIS A 50 13.12 -2.82 -22.22
N VAL A 51 13.17 -4.12 -22.57
CA VAL A 51 13.51 -5.20 -21.64
C VAL A 51 14.92 -5.01 -21.09
N SER A 52 15.90 -4.71 -21.95
CA SER A 52 17.28 -4.44 -21.54
C SER A 52 17.38 -3.24 -20.59
N ARG A 53 16.65 -2.15 -20.88
CA ARG A 53 16.59 -0.98 -19.99
C ARG A 53 15.97 -1.32 -18.64
N LEU A 54 14.83 -2.00 -18.64
CA LEU A 54 14.11 -2.37 -17.43
C LEU A 54 14.97 -3.27 -16.54
N LEU A 55 15.63 -4.28 -17.11
CA LEU A 55 16.58 -5.14 -16.41
C LEU A 55 17.76 -4.34 -15.85
N LYS A 56 18.34 -3.42 -16.63
CA LYS A 56 19.44 -2.56 -16.15
C LYS A 56 19.03 -1.73 -14.93
N LEU A 57 17.87 -1.07 -14.99
CA LEU A 57 17.35 -0.24 -13.89
C LEU A 57 17.00 -1.09 -12.66
N ALA A 58 16.44 -2.28 -12.86
CA ALA A 58 16.16 -3.24 -11.80
C ALA A 58 17.46 -3.69 -11.10
N ARG A 59 18.50 -4.07 -11.85
CA ARG A 59 19.82 -4.44 -11.29
C ARG A 59 20.48 -3.32 -10.49
N LEU A 60 20.23 -2.06 -10.87
CA LEU A 60 20.74 -0.88 -10.17
C LEU A 60 19.90 -0.51 -8.94
N GLY A 61 18.80 -1.22 -8.63
CA GLY A 61 17.91 -0.90 -7.50
C GLY A 61 17.16 0.42 -7.68
N VAL A 62 16.96 0.86 -8.93
CA VAL A 62 16.29 2.14 -9.24
C VAL A 62 14.82 2.10 -8.81
N TYR A 63 14.18 0.94 -8.93
CA TYR A 63 12.79 0.71 -8.56
C TYR A 63 12.57 0.39 -7.08
N ASP A 64 13.63 0.20 -6.30
CA ASP A 64 13.52 -0.09 -4.88
C ASP A 64 12.84 1.08 -4.19
N SER A 65 11.89 0.79 -3.30
CA SER A 65 11.09 1.79 -2.57
C SER A 65 10.17 2.67 -3.45
N ALA A 66 9.98 2.28 -4.72
CA ALA A 66 8.96 2.86 -5.58
C ALA A 66 7.55 2.49 -5.08
N HIS A 67 6.51 3.01 -5.72
CA HIS A 67 5.14 2.72 -5.29
C HIS A 67 4.18 2.63 -6.47
N PHE A 68 3.02 2.04 -6.24
CA PHE A 68 1.93 2.05 -7.21
C PHE A 68 1.21 3.39 -7.14
N PHE A 69 1.52 4.27 -8.08
CA PHE A 69 0.98 5.62 -8.16
C PHE A 69 -0.52 5.62 -8.50
N ARG A 70 -0.95 4.67 -9.34
CA ARG A 70 -2.33 4.59 -9.82
C ARG A 70 -2.84 3.16 -9.83
N VAL A 71 -4.04 2.96 -9.28
CA VAL A 71 -4.76 1.69 -9.28
C VAL A 71 -6.14 1.94 -9.88
N ALA A 72 -6.31 1.54 -11.14
CA ALA A 72 -7.54 1.76 -11.89
C ALA A 72 -8.29 0.41 -12.09
N PRO A 73 -9.50 0.25 -11.50
CA PRO A 73 -10.33 -0.93 -11.72
C PRO A 73 -10.65 -1.17 -13.20
N GLY A 74 -10.60 -2.43 -13.65
CA GLY A 74 -10.89 -2.81 -15.04
C GLY A 74 -9.93 -2.18 -16.05
N ALA A 75 -8.77 -1.72 -15.58
CA ALA A 75 -7.84 -0.92 -16.34
C ALA A 75 -6.41 -1.40 -16.12
N GLU A 76 -5.71 -0.85 -15.12
CA GLU A 76 -4.29 -1.10 -14.90
C GLU A 76 -3.86 -0.71 -13.49
N VAL A 77 -2.71 -1.26 -13.08
CA VAL A 77 -1.94 -0.82 -11.93
C VAL A 77 -0.65 -0.22 -12.45
N GLN A 78 -0.38 1.05 -12.16
CA GLN A 78 0.78 1.78 -12.64
C GLN A 78 1.80 2.00 -11.53
N VAL A 79 3.05 1.62 -11.80
CA VAL A 79 4.20 1.94 -10.95
C VAL A 79 4.62 3.40 -11.20
N SER A 80 4.94 4.12 -10.13
CA SER A 80 5.35 5.51 -10.17
C SER A 80 6.62 5.71 -11.00
N GLU A 81 6.85 6.95 -11.44
CA GLU A 81 8.21 7.33 -11.83
C GLU A 81 9.13 7.25 -10.59
N VAL A 82 10.40 6.96 -10.82
CA VAL A 82 11.39 6.70 -9.75
C VAL A 82 11.73 7.94 -8.94
N GLU A 83 11.45 9.13 -9.47
CA GLU A 83 11.55 10.40 -8.77
C GLU A 83 10.53 10.52 -7.62
N GLU A 84 9.44 9.74 -7.63
CA GLU A 84 8.40 9.73 -6.58
C GLU A 84 8.56 8.59 -5.56
N ARG A 85 9.68 7.87 -5.61
CA ARG A 85 10.02 6.81 -4.67
C ARG A 85 10.36 7.38 -3.28
N SER A 86 10.33 6.56 -2.23
CA SER A 86 10.51 7.05 -0.86
C SER A 86 11.97 7.38 -0.51
N LEU A 87 12.93 6.66 -1.11
CA LEU A 87 14.36 6.93 -0.96
C LEU A 87 14.89 7.74 -2.15
N PRO A 88 15.77 8.74 -1.98
CA PRO A 88 16.36 9.44 -3.13
C PRO A 88 17.27 8.52 -3.96
N LEU A 89 17.37 8.76 -5.27
CA LEU A 89 18.31 8.04 -6.15
C LEU A 89 19.76 8.40 -5.83
N SER A 90 20.66 7.43 -5.90
CA SER A 90 22.10 7.71 -5.94
C SER A 90 22.47 8.41 -7.26
N PRO A 91 23.61 9.13 -7.34
CA PRO A 91 24.05 9.74 -8.58
C PRO A 91 24.21 8.73 -9.74
N GLU A 92 24.69 7.53 -9.42
CA GLU A 92 24.81 6.44 -10.39
C GLU A 92 23.44 5.99 -10.90
N GLN A 93 22.48 5.77 -9.99
CA GLN A 93 21.10 5.40 -10.33
C GLN A 93 20.44 6.47 -11.20
N ALA A 94 20.56 7.75 -10.83
CA ALA A 94 19.98 8.87 -11.58
C ALA A 94 20.56 8.99 -13.00
N SER A 95 21.86 8.74 -13.17
CA SER A 95 22.52 8.79 -14.48
C SER A 95 22.05 7.70 -15.45
N ALA A 96 21.51 6.59 -14.92
CA ALA A 96 20.98 5.50 -15.73
C ALA A 96 19.56 5.76 -16.26
N VAL A 97 18.84 6.75 -15.70
CA VAL A 97 17.45 7.04 -16.05
C VAL A 97 17.37 7.95 -17.28
N ALA A 98 17.02 7.35 -18.42
CA ALA A 98 16.81 8.03 -19.68
C ALA A 98 15.46 7.64 -20.32
N PRO A 99 14.88 8.48 -21.18
CA PRO A 99 13.68 8.13 -21.94
C PRO A 99 13.88 6.83 -22.72
N LEU A 100 12.80 6.04 -22.82
CA LEU A 100 12.74 4.91 -23.72
C LEU A 100 12.49 5.37 -25.16
N PRO A 101 13.07 4.67 -26.14
CA PRO A 101 12.79 4.91 -27.54
C PRO A 101 11.36 4.50 -27.89
N ASP A 102 10.80 5.07 -28.95
CA ASP A 102 9.52 4.62 -29.49
C ASP A 102 9.69 3.23 -30.12
N ALA A 103 8.94 2.23 -29.66
CA ALA A 103 9.00 0.89 -30.26
C ALA A 103 8.02 0.73 -31.43
N ALA A 104 8.45 -0.03 -32.45
CA ALA A 104 7.72 -0.24 -33.70
C ALA A 104 6.71 -1.42 -33.64
N ASP A 105 6.94 -2.43 -32.81
CA ASP A 105 6.15 -3.68 -32.83
C ASP A 105 5.28 -3.85 -31.58
N ALA A 106 3.97 -3.65 -31.76
CA ALA A 106 2.99 -3.71 -30.67
C ALA A 106 2.32 -5.09 -30.61
N LEU A 107 2.79 -5.93 -29.70
CA LEU A 107 1.97 -7.03 -29.19
C LEU A 107 0.63 -6.48 -28.67
N PRO A 108 -0.46 -7.24 -28.78
CA PRO A 108 -1.74 -6.80 -28.27
C PRO A 108 -1.65 -6.61 -26.74
N PRO A 109 -1.99 -5.43 -26.21
CA PRO A 109 -2.05 -5.19 -24.77
C PRO A 109 -3.29 -5.88 -24.19
N LEU A 110 -3.08 -7.10 -23.71
CA LEU A 110 -4.09 -7.92 -23.04
C LEU A 110 -3.97 -7.74 -21.52
N ARG A 111 -4.93 -8.27 -20.77
CA ARG A 111 -4.82 -8.42 -19.31
C ARG A 111 -3.46 -9.04 -18.95
N GLY A 112 -2.92 -8.76 -17.76
CA GLY A 112 -1.64 -9.27 -17.30
C GLY A 112 -0.41 -8.81 -18.10
N SER A 113 -0.58 -8.07 -19.20
CA SER A 113 0.53 -7.52 -19.97
C SER A 113 1.18 -6.40 -19.17
N VAL A 114 2.51 -6.37 -19.20
CA VAL A 114 3.30 -5.24 -18.68
C VAL A 114 3.59 -4.32 -19.84
N VAL A 115 3.15 -3.08 -19.71
CA VAL A 115 3.21 -2.08 -20.78
C VAL A 115 3.94 -0.83 -20.33
N MET A 116 4.69 -0.24 -21.25
CA MET A 116 5.36 1.05 -21.07
C MET A 116 4.83 2.04 -22.10
N ALA A 117 4.63 3.29 -21.67
CA ALA A 117 4.24 4.36 -22.58
C ALA A 117 5.46 4.82 -23.39
N PRO A 118 5.27 5.23 -24.66
CA PRO A 118 6.33 5.88 -25.44
C PRO A 118 6.89 7.09 -24.68
N GLY A 119 8.23 7.22 -24.64
CA GLY A 119 8.91 8.28 -23.89
C GLY A 119 8.91 8.12 -22.37
N ALA A 120 8.30 7.06 -21.80
CA ALA A 120 8.42 6.76 -20.38
C ALA A 120 9.89 6.58 -20.01
N ARG A 121 10.30 7.12 -18.85
CA ARG A 121 11.68 6.99 -18.35
C ARG A 121 11.79 5.73 -17.49
N THR A 122 10.87 5.58 -16.56
CA THR A 122 10.87 4.44 -15.62
C THR A 122 9.50 3.86 -15.34
N SER A 123 8.42 4.63 -15.49
CA SER A 123 7.07 4.14 -15.22
C SER A 123 6.63 3.02 -16.17
N PHE A 124 5.93 2.04 -15.61
CA PHE A 124 5.27 0.96 -16.35
C PHE A 124 3.94 0.61 -15.69
N SER A 125 3.04 0.05 -16.49
CA SER A 125 1.71 -0.38 -16.06
C SER A 125 1.52 -1.88 -16.25
N ILE A 126 0.81 -2.50 -15.33
CA ILE A 126 0.36 -3.89 -15.42
C ILE A 126 -1.15 -3.87 -15.68
N LEU A 127 -1.57 -4.42 -16.81
CA LEU A 127 -2.96 -4.36 -17.24
C LEU A 127 -3.84 -5.34 -16.45
N LEU A 128 -4.97 -4.86 -15.93
CA LEU A 128 -5.97 -5.68 -15.24
C LEU A 128 -7.15 -6.09 -16.13
N ALA A 129 -7.21 -5.56 -17.35
CA ALA A 129 -8.16 -5.94 -18.38
C ALA A 129 -7.55 -5.77 -19.78
N ASP A 130 -8.20 -6.37 -20.78
CA ASP A 130 -7.78 -6.22 -22.17
C ASP A 130 -7.95 -4.78 -22.65
N ARG A 131 -6.94 -4.25 -23.34
CA ARG A 131 -6.88 -2.86 -23.80
C ARG A 131 -6.60 -2.78 -25.30
N PRO A 132 -7.34 -3.45 -26.19
CA PRO A 132 -7.00 -3.51 -27.63
C PRO A 132 -6.90 -2.13 -28.30
N ARG A 133 -7.60 -1.11 -27.79
CA ARG A 133 -7.52 0.29 -28.24
C ARG A 133 -6.19 1.00 -27.92
N ALA A 134 -5.38 0.44 -27.03
CA ALA A 134 -4.04 0.93 -26.70
C ALA A 134 -2.94 0.30 -27.58
N LYS A 135 -3.30 -0.61 -28.51
CA LYS A 135 -2.35 -1.19 -29.45
C LYS A 135 -1.68 -0.09 -30.28
N GLY A 136 -0.34 -0.12 -30.37
CA GLY A 136 0.46 0.90 -31.05
C GLY A 136 0.63 2.21 -30.28
N ARG A 137 0.06 2.33 -29.07
CA ARG A 137 0.25 3.47 -28.16
C ARG A 137 1.02 3.11 -26.89
N ALA A 138 1.25 1.83 -26.66
CA ALA A 138 2.02 1.31 -25.55
C ALA A 138 2.83 0.10 -26.02
N VAL A 139 4.03 -0.05 -25.47
CA VAL A 139 4.95 -1.13 -25.78
C VAL A 139 4.76 -2.23 -24.75
N VAL A 140 4.39 -3.43 -25.19
CA VAL A 140 4.29 -4.60 -24.30
C VAL A 140 5.68 -5.18 -24.09
N VAL A 141 6.19 -5.09 -22.87
CA VAL A 141 7.54 -5.55 -22.52
C VAL A 141 7.54 -6.94 -21.89
N GLY A 142 6.40 -7.41 -21.42
CA GLY A 142 6.29 -8.67 -20.71
C GLY A 142 4.85 -9.00 -20.35
N ARG A 143 4.70 -10.06 -19.54
CA ARG A 143 3.43 -10.46 -18.93
C ARG A 143 3.63 -10.99 -17.52
N VAL A 144 2.63 -10.85 -16.68
CA VAL A 144 2.56 -11.50 -15.37
C VAL A 144 2.39 -13.01 -15.56
N GLU A 145 3.27 -13.79 -14.95
CA GLU A 145 3.18 -15.26 -14.90
C GLU A 145 2.55 -15.74 -13.59
N SER A 146 2.80 -15.04 -12.49
CA SER A 146 2.19 -15.31 -11.18
C SER A 146 1.99 -14.03 -10.37
N GLY A 147 1.02 -14.04 -9.44
CA GLY A 147 0.75 -12.90 -8.56
C GLY A 147 -0.16 -11.82 -9.16
N LEU A 148 -0.94 -12.14 -10.20
CA LEU A 148 -1.93 -11.17 -10.72
C LEU A 148 -3.01 -10.85 -9.67
N ASP A 149 -3.36 -11.85 -8.86
CA ASP A 149 -4.27 -11.75 -7.71
C ASP A 149 -3.75 -10.80 -6.63
N VAL A 150 -2.42 -10.68 -6.44
CA VAL A 150 -1.80 -9.66 -5.58
C VAL A 150 -2.21 -8.26 -6.02
N LEU A 151 -2.10 -7.99 -7.33
CA LEU A 151 -2.42 -6.69 -7.93
C LEU A 151 -3.92 -6.42 -7.91
N GLU A 152 -4.76 -7.46 -8.09
CA GLU A 152 -6.20 -7.34 -7.91
C GLU A 152 -6.58 -7.07 -6.45
N GLY A 153 -5.81 -7.59 -5.50
CA GLY A 153 -5.94 -7.28 -4.07
C GLY A 153 -5.82 -5.78 -3.78
N PHE A 154 -5.03 -5.03 -4.55
CA PHE A 154 -4.95 -3.58 -4.42
C PHE A 154 -6.24 -2.86 -4.81
N LEU A 155 -7.15 -3.54 -5.51
CA LEU A 155 -8.41 -2.94 -5.92
C LEU A 155 -9.39 -2.68 -4.76
N VAL A 156 -9.16 -3.26 -3.59
CA VAL A 156 -10.03 -3.05 -2.42
C VAL A 156 -9.67 -1.78 -1.65
N ILE A 157 -8.51 -1.19 -1.94
CA ILE A 157 -7.99 -0.04 -1.21
C ILE A 157 -8.67 1.23 -1.73
N PRO A 158 -9.21 2.10 -0.84
CA PRO A 158 -9.80 3.38 -1.25
C PRO A 158 -8.83 4.23 -2.06
N ARG A 159 -9.33 5.01 -3.03
CA ARG A 159 -8.52 5.87 -3.90
C ARG A 159 -9.18 7.22 -4.10
N ASP A 160 -8.41 8.20 -4.53
CA ASP A 160 -8.92 9.49 -5.00
C ASP A 160 -9.49 9.42 -6.44
N GLU A 161 -9.97 10.56 -6.95
CA GLU A 161 -10.54 10.70 -8.30
C GLU A 161 -9.54 10.40 -9.43
N HIS A 162 -8.23 10.49 -9.16
CA HIS A 162 -7.17 10.21 -10.12
C HIS A 162 -6.76 8.72 -10.09
N GLY A 163 -7.30 7.96 -9.14
CA GLY A 163 -6.97 6.55 -8.91
C GLY A 163 -5.73 6.36 -8.02
N ARG A 164 -5.29 7.38 -7.28
CA ARG A 164 -4.19 7.26 -6.32
C ARG A 164 -4.69 6.57 -5.04
N PRO A 165 -4.07 5.44 -4.62
CA PRO A 165 -4.47 4.75 -3.41
C PRO A 165 -4.29 5.62 -2.16
N ALA A 166 -5.25 5.54 -1.22
CA ALA A 166 -5.19 6.26 0.06
C ALA A 166 -4.07 5.74 0.98
N ALA A 167 -3.71 4.46 0.83
CA ALA A 167 -2.54 3.86 1.47
C ALA A 167 -1.40 3.72 0.45
N ARG A 168 -0.17 4.04 0.86
CA ARG A 168 0.99 3.86 -0.03
C ARG A 168 1.24 2.37 -0.26
N LEU A 169 1.07 1.95 -1.50
CA LEU A 169 1.36 0.60 -1.96
C LEU A 169 2.80 0.54 -2.47
N GLU A 170 3.71 0.08 -1.63
CA GLU A 170 5.14 0.09 -1.95
C GLU A 170 5.56 -1.13 -2.79
N LEU A 171 6.38 -0.85 -3.82
CA LEU A 171 7.23 -1.81 -4.50
C LEU A 171 8.54 -1.83 -3.70
N ILE A 172 8.70 -2.85 -2.87
CA ILE A 172 9.82 -3.00 -1.96
C ILE A 172 11.12 -3.13 -2.76
N ALA A 173 11.10 -4.01 -3.77
CA ALA A 173 12.21 -4.22 -4.69
C ALA A 173 11.73 -4.77 -6.03
N LEU A 174 12.50 -4.51 -7.08
CA LEU A 174 12.35 -5.13 -8.40
C LEU A 174 13.62 -5.91 -8.73
N GLU A 175 13.56 -7.23 -8.63
CA GLU A 175 14.72 -8.10 -8.78
C GLU A 175 14.67 -8.87 -10.11
N PRO A 176 15.71 -8.79 -10.95
CA PRO A 176 15.92 -9.75 -12.02
C PRO A 176 16.31 -11.11 -11.45
N VAL A 177 15.57 -12.16 -11.80
CA VAL A 177 15.77 -13.52 -11.28
C VAL A 177 15.62 -14.52 -12.42
N PHE A 178 16.56 -15.45 -12.55
CA PHE A 178 16.45 -16.55 -13.52
C PHE A 178 15.32 -17.51 -13.14
N GLN A 179 14.65 -18.10 -14.13
CA GLN A 179 13.56 -19.05 -13.90
C GLN A 179 13.95 -20.19 -12.94
N GLU A 180 15.16 -20.76 -13.07
CA GLU A 180 15.60 -21.87 -12.23
C GLU A 180 15.76 -21.49 -10.76
N GLU A 181 16.14 -20.24 -10.50
CA GLU A 181 16.23 -19.68 -9.15
C GLU A 181 14.84 -19.36 -8.60
N LEU A 182 13.94 -18.86 -9.45
CA LEU A 182 12.55 -18.60 -9.09
C LEU A 182 11.83 -19.88 -8.64
N ASP A 183 12.05 -20.98 -9.36
CA ASP A 183 11.46 -22.29 -9.05
C ASP A 183 11.93 -22.85 -7.70
N ARG A 184 13.10 -22.42 -7.23
CA ARG A 184 13.66 -22.80 -5.91
C ARG A 184 13.20 -21.88 -4.79
N ARG A 185 12.75 -20.66 -5.11
CA ARG A 185 12.31 -19.67 -4.12
C ARG A 185 10.87 -19.93 -3.69
N ARG A 186 10.58 -19.71 -2.41
CA ARG A 186 9.19 -19.62 -1.93
C ARG A 186 8.69 -18.20 -2.15
N LEU A 187 7.83 -18.02 -3.16
CA LEU A 187 7.15 -16.76 -3.41
C LEU A 187 6.15 -16.44 -2.30
N ALA A 188 6.11 -15.18 -1.87
CA ALA A 188 5.12 -14.70 -0.93
C ALA A 188 3.74 -14.70 -1.61
N PRO A 189 2.75 -15.45 -1.09
CA PRO A 189 1.41 -15.47 -1.67
C PRO A 189 0.74 -14.10 -1.52
N ALA A 190 -0.30 -13.87 -2.32
CA ALA A 190 -1.16 -12.71 -2.16
C ALA A 190 -1.68 -12.64 -0.73
N ARG A 191 -1.27 -11.59 -0.02
CA ARG A 191 -1.89 -11.22 1.24
C ARG A 191 -3.18 -10.53 0.85
N SER A 192 -4.31 -11.08 1.29
CA SER A 192 -5.53 -10.29 1.35
C SER A 192 -5.14 -9.02 2.08
N ALA A 193 -5.28 -7.88 1.40
CA ALA A 193 -5.25 -6.58 2.04
C ALA A 193 -6.49 -6.54 2.93
N ALA A 194 -6.48 -7.31 4.03
CA ALA A 194 -7.37 -7.11 5.13
C ALA A 194 -7.19 -5.64 5.45
N PRO A 195 -8.25 -4.82 5.33
CA PRO A 195 -8.13 -3.41 5.65
C PRO A 195 -7.47 -3.35 7.01
N ALA A 196 -6.34 -2.64 7.13
CA ALA A 196 -5.76 -2.34 8.42
C ALA A 196 -6.94 -1.91 9.28
N ALA A 197 -7.27 -2.74 10.29
CA ALA A 197 -8.53 -2.58 11.01
C ALA A 197 -8.64 -1.10 11.35
N PRO A 198 -9.72 -0.40 10.96
CA PRO A 198 -9.84 1.04 11.25
C PRO A 198 -9.55 1.16 12.72
N GLY A 199 -8.47 1.86 13.07
CA GLY A 199 -7.87 1.81 14.41
C GLY A 199 -8.97 1.86 15.43
N ARG A 200 -9.34 0.70 15.99
CA ARG A 200 -10.60 0.59 16.72
C ARG A 200 -10.49 1.53 17.92
N PRO A 201 -11.54 2.29 18.27
CA PRO A 201 -11.53 3.20 19.43
C PRO A 201 -11.66 2.42 20.74
N TRP A 202 -10.89 1.34 20.91
CA TRP A 202 -10.80 0.63 22.19
C TRP A 202 -10.20 1.53 23.28
N THR A 203 -9.41 2.54 22.89
CA THR A 203 -8.94 3.61 23.79
C THR A 203 -10.10 4.43 24.37
N ALA A 204 -11.15 4.71 23.59
CA ALA A 204 -12.30 5.48 24.05
C ALA A 204 -13.21 4.67 24.99
N THR A 205 -13.45 3.41 24.67
CA THR A 205 -14.29 2.52 25.51
C THR A 205 -13.59 2.07 26.78
N ALA A 206 -12.29 1.73 26.72
CA ALA A 206 -11.49 1.45 27.91
C ALA A 206 -11.30 2.71 28.78
N GLY A 207 -11.07 3.87 28.16
CA GLY A 207 -10.96 5.15 28.85
C GLY A 207 -12.25 5.53 29.60
N LEU A 208 -13.41 5.33 28.99
CA LEU A 208 -14.71 5.55 29.65
C LEU A 208 -14.91 4.63 30.86
N PHE A 209 -14.48 3.38 30.78
CA PHE A 209 -14.57 2.44 31.90
C PHE A 209 -13.69 2.84 33.08
N VAL A 210 -12.46 3.30 32.81
CA VAL A 210 -11.55 3.83 33.85
C VAL A 210 -12.17 5.07 34.51
N LEU A 211 -12.79 5.97 33.74
CA LEU A 211 -13.46 7.15 34.30
C LEU A 211 -14.59 6.79 35.28
N VAL A 212 -15.37 5.77 34.94
CA VAL A 212 -16.47 5.29 35.80
C VAL A 212 -15.92 4.68 37.10
N LEU A 213 -14.85 3.88 37.01
CA LEU A 213 -14.24 3.27 38.20
C LEU A 213 -13.60 4.30 39.13
N VAL A 214 -12.89 5.29 38.59
CA VAL A 214 -12.24 6.35 39.38
C VAL A 214 -13.31 7.25 40.02
N SER A 215 -14.39 7.59 39.32
CA SER A 215 -15.57 8.28 39.90
C SER A 215 -16.18 7.49 41.05
N ALA A 216 -16.40 6.19 40.88
CA ALA A 216 -17.00 5.34 41.89
C ALA A 216 -16.11 5.22 43.14
N ALA A 217 -14.79 5.05 42.95
CA ALA A 217 -13.82 5.02 44.03
C ALA A 217 -13.78 6.36 44.80
N GLY A 218 -13.75 7.49 44.08
CA GLY A 218 -13.78 8.82 44.68
C GLY A 218 -15.05 9.07 45.49
N TRP A 219 -16.21 8.64 44.98
CA TRP A 219 -17.48 8.73 45.70
C TRP A 219 -17.50 7.89 46.98
N LEU A 220 -16.95 6.67 46.94
CA LEU A 220 -16.92 5.76 48.09
C LEU A 220 -16.06 6.27 49.25
N VAL A 221 -14.96 6.98 48.94
CA VAL A 221 -14.01 7.47 49.96
C VAL A 221 -14.25 8.91 50.39
N ARG A 222 -15.22 9.62 49.78
CA ARG A 222 -15.41 11.07 49.97
C ARG A 222 -15.64 11.50 51.42
N ASP A 223 -16.39 10.71 52.18
CA ASP A 223 -16.78 11.06 53.55
C ASP A 223 -15.66 10.72 54.56
N ARG A 224 -14.77 9.78 54.20
CA ARG A 224 -13.68 9.31 55.07
C ARG A 224 -12.33 9.95 54.76
N PHE A 225 -12.09 10.30 53.50
CA PHE A 225 -10.85 10.90 53.01
C PHE A 225 -11.16 11.99 51.97
N PRO A 226 -11.66 13.16 52.40
CA PRO A 226 -12.16 14.19 51.49
C PRO A 226 -11.08 14.73 50.53
N ARG A 227 -9.82 14.84 50.99
CA ARG A 227 -8.69 15.26 50.15
C ARG A 227 -8.37 14.23 49.05
N ALA A 228 -8.36 12.94 49.40
CA ALA A 228 -8.11 11.87 48.43
C ALA A 228 -9.23 11.77 47.38
N ALA A 229 -10.48 11.96 47.80
CA ALA A 229 -11.61 12.01 46.88
C ALA A 229 -11.51 13.18 45.90
N ALA A 230 -11.12 14.38 46.36
CA ALA A 230 -10.90 15.54 45.50
C ALA A 230 -9.82 15.28 44.44
N SER A 231 -8.71 14.64 44.82
CA SER A 231 -7.65 14.24 43.87
C SER A 231 -8.15 13.23 42.84
N LEU A 232 -8.96 12.25 43.23
CA LEU A 232 -9.53 11.26 42.31
C LEU A 232 -10.50 11.90 41.31
N PHE A 233 -11.38 12.81 41.77
CA PHE A 233 -12.27 13.55 40.88
C PHE A 233 -11.50 14.45 39.90
N LEU A 234 -10.41 15.07 40.35
CA LEU A 234 -9.54 15.86 39.47
C LEU A 234 -8.88 15.02 38.38
N VAL A 235 -8.28 13.88 38.74
CA VAL A 235 -7.70 12.94 37.76
C VAL A 235 -8.77 12.52 36.74
N ASN A 236 -9.99 12.31 37.20
CA ASN A 236 -11.11 11.94 36.34
C ASN A 236 -11.47 13.03 35.32
N VAL A 237 -11.53 14.29 35.76
CA VAL A 237 -11.77 15.43 34.87
C VAL A 237 -10.66 15.56 33.84
N LEU A 238 -9.39 15.41 34.25
CA LEU A 238 -8.24 15.49 33.36
C LEU A 238 -8.23 14.40 32.29
N VAL A 239 -8.46 13.14 32.69
CA VAL A 239 -8.55 12.01 31.77
C VAL A 239 -9.76 12.15 30.85
N GLY A 240 -10.89 12.66 31.36
CA GLY A 240 -12.11 12.88 30.58
C GLY A 240 -11.94 13.94 29.51
N VAL A 241 -11.32 15.07 29.85
CA VAL A 241 -10.99 16.13 28.88
C VAL A 241 -10.00 15.61 27.82
N PHE A 242 -8.97 14.86 28.23
CA PHE A 242 -8.03 14.25 27.29
C PHE A 242 -8.73 13.30 26.31
N LEU A 243 -9.62 12.43 26.78
CA LEU A 243 -10.38 11.52 25.92
C LEU A 243 -11.35 12.27 25.00
N LEU A 244 -12.00 13.32 25.49
CA LEU A 244 -12.89 14.16 24.67
C LEU A 244 -12.11 14.81 23.52
N VAL A 245 -10.95 15.39 23.82
CA VAL A 245 -10.02 15.97 22.83
C VAL A 245 -9.53 14.89 21.86
N ALA A 246 -9.12 13.73 22.38
CA ALA A 246 -8.66 12.60 21.58
C ALA A 246 -9.77 11.99 20.69
N VAL A 247 -11.05 12.13 21.02
CA VAL A 247 -12.15 11.62 20.18
C VAL A 247 -12.63 12.68 19.18
N LEU A 248 -12.65 13.95 19.55
CA LEU A 248 -13.17 15.04 18.72
C LEU A 248 -12.15 15.62 17.75
N LEU A 249 -10.84 15.50 18.02
CA LEU A 249 -9.85 15.98 17.05
C LEU A 249 -9.77 15.03 15.84
N PRO A 250 -9.81 15.57 14.62
CA PRO A 250 -9.64 14.78 13.41
C PRO A 250 -8.19 14.29 13.34
N TRP A 251 -7.98 13.01 13.62
CA TRP A 251 -6.69 12.36 13.41
C TRP A 251 -6.44 12.27 11.90
N GLY A 252 -5.74 13.26 11.37
CA GLY A 252 -5.24 13.22 10.00
C GLY A 252 -4.27 12.05 9.80
N SER A 253 -4.10 11.62 8.55
CA SER A 253 -3.20 10.53 8.14
C SER A 253 -1.70 10.80 8.35
N ARG A 254 -1.34 11.90 9.03
CA ARG A 254 0.01 12.22 9.50
C ARG A 254 -0.08 12.59 10.97
N PRO A 255 0.40 11.73 11.90
CA PRO A 255 0.44 12.11 13.31
C PRO A 255 1.40 13.30 13.46
N ASP A 256 0.90 14.45 13.91
CA ASP A 256 1.73 15.61 14.20
C ASP A 256 2.53 15.30 15.49
N PRO A 257 3.86 15.12 15.41
CA PRO A 257 4.67 14.60 16.51
C PRO A 257 4.67 15.52 17.75
N PHE A 258 4.23 16.77 17.60
CA PHE A 258 4.22 17.76 18.67
C PHE A 258 2.90 17.87 19.41
N LEU A 259 1.79 17.32 18.89
CA LEU A 259 0.47 17.46 19.51
C LEU A 259 0.37 16.73 20.86
N GLY A 260 0.91 15.51 20.93
CA GLY A 260 0.98 14.74 22.18
C GLY A 260 1.83 15.43 23.26
N THR A 261 2.96 16.00 22.85
CA THR A 261 3.86 16.76 23.73
C THR A 261 3.19 18.05 24.22
N ALA A 262 2.48 18.77 23.35
CA ALA A 262 1.77 19.99 23.72
C ALA A 262 0.64 19.71 24.73
N LEU A 263 -0.14 18.64 24.53
CA LEU A 263 -1.19 18.21 25.46
C LEU A 263 -0.61 17.77 26.81
N PHE A 264 0.50 17.04 26.81
CA PHE A 264 1.18 16.61 28.04
C PHE A 264 1.74 17.80 28.84
N LEU A 265 2.35 18.77 28.16
CA LEU A 265 2.86 19.99 28.80
C LEU A 265 1.74 20.88 29.33
N ALA A 266 0.61 20.98 28.61
CA ALA A 266 -0.57 21.68 29.10
C ALA A 266 -1.14 21.04 30.36
N LEU A 267 -1.19 19.70 30.41
CA LEU A 267 -1.62 18.94 31.59
C LEU A 267 -0.69 19.15 32.79
N LEU A 268 0.63 19.13 32.57
CA LEU A 268 1.64 19.44 33.59
C LEU A 268 1.53 20.88 34.09
N GLY A 269 1.29 21.84 33.20
CA GLY A 269 1.04 23.23 33.54
C GLY A 269 -0.19 23.40 34.43
N LEU A 270 -1.27 22.68 34.13
CA LEU A 270 -2.49 22.69 34.94
C LEU A 270 -2.26 22.09 36.34
N LEU A 271 -1.60 20.94 36.42
CA LEU A 271 -1.25 20.29 37.69
C LEU A 271 -0.36 21.18 38.57
N THR A 272 0.61 21.87 37.96
CA THR A 272 1.50 22.80 38.66
C THR A 272 0.77 24.07 39.12
N LEU A 273 -0.25 24.50 38.38
CA LEU A 273 -1.09 25.63 38.77
C LEU A 273 -1.97 25.24 39.98
N MET A 274 -2.47 24.01 40.01
CA MET A 274 -3.33 23.53 41.10
C MET A 274 -2.59 23.37 42.43
N THR A 275 -1.32 22.98 42.43
CA THR A 275 -0.52 22.88 43.67
C THR A 275 -0.21 24.24 44.29
N ARG A 276 -0.28 25.34 43.52
CA ARG A 276 -0.11 26.71 44.04
C ARG A 276 -1.33 27.24 44.80
N PHE A 277 -2.49 26.60 44.69
CA PHE A 277 -3.71 27.00 45.40
C PHE A 277 -3.94 26.21 46.70
N GLU A 278 -3.00 25.36 47.12
CA GLU A 278 -3.08 24.57 48.37
C GLU A 278 -2.38 25.21 49.59
N THR A 279 -2.00 26.49 49.52
CA THR A 279 -1.61 27.31 50.71
C THR A 279 -2.77 28.18 51.16
#